data_AF-A0A962HSS8-F1
#
_entry.id   AF-A0A962HSS8-F1
#
_cell.length_a   1.000
_cell.length_b   1.000
_cell.length_c   1.000
_cell.angle_alpha   90.00
_cell.angle_beta   90.00
_cell.angle_gamma   90.00
#
_symmetry.space_group_name_H-M   'P 1'
#
loop_
_entity.id
_entity.type
_entity.pdbx_description
1 polymer ?
#
loop_
_entity_poly.entity_id
_entity_poly.type
_entity_poly.pdbx_seq_one_letter_code
_entity_poly.pdbx_strand_id
1 'polypeptide(L)'
;MSLLGLLCAPMLRAANVTRAEDRTLWTLYQQSLQSARYIDLTHAFAPGQPRGVGFAELKVSAARADVSLPGLITKGAPFTYQQHGVGITAYEFPTDQVGTQLDPPAHWNAYGATISDLPPTFAIRPLVVINIAPQVAADPGYQASVADVRKWERQHGRIPAGSVVMFRSDWSKKWTDSARFVARPFPGVSLVVLKFLHLERQILMHGHEPLDTDSTPDFAGESWLLRHNFAQAEGVMNLDLVPEAGALILIGFAKPEGGTGGFARYIAVAPASWPHGLTIAEAPGAPLPTRSMPLARGADGVLRPAINPATNNKPQSQQEPPK
;
A
#
# COMPACT_ATOMS: atom_id res chain seq x y z
N MET A 1 -81.89 -27.35 -10.03
CA MET A 1 -81.87 -25.91 -9.68
C MET A 1 -81.40 -25.77 -8.25
N SER A 2 -80.73 -24.65 -7.99
CA SER A 2 -80.14 -24.17 -6.74
C SER A 2 -78.67 -24.46 -6.50
N LEU A 3 -77.99 -23.34 -6.35
CA LEU A 3 -76.59 -22.96 -6.49
C LEU A 3 -76.01 -22.67 -5.08
N LEU A 4 -74.73 -22.29 -5.02
CA LEU A 4 -73.89 -21.84 -3.88
C LEU A 4 -73.30 -22.99 -3.04
N GLY A 5 -71.99 -23.23 -2.96
CA GLY A 5 -70.79 -22.42 -3.24
C GLY A 5 -70.10 -22.08 -1.91
N LEU A 6 -68.85 -22.53 -1.69
CA LEU A 6 -67.82 -21.76 -0.95
C LEU A 6 -66.42 -22.42 -1.01
N LEU A 7 -65.51 -21.66 -1.63
CA LEU A 7 -64.09 -21.44 -1.31
C LEU A 7 -63.12 -22.64 -1.22
N CYS A 8 -62.50 -22.92 -2.36
CA CYS A 8 -61.19 -23.55 -2.45
C CYS A 8 -60.11 -22.51 -2.07
N ALA A 9 -59.48 -22.65 -0.91
CA ALA A 9 -58.32 -21.86 -0.52
C ALA A 9 -57.04 -22.57 -1.00
N PRO A 10 -56.16 -21.93 -1.79
CA PRO A 10 -54.85 -22.49 -2.01
C PRO A 10 -54.03 -22.29 -0.73
N MET A 11 -53.73 -23.38 -0.03
CA MET A 11 -52.64 -23.38 0.93
C MET A 11 -51.34 -23.09 0.17
N LEU A 12 -50.93 -21.82 0.11
CA LEU A 12 -49.54 -21.49 -0.12
C LEU A 12 -48.75 -22.15 1.02
N ARG A 13 -48.13 -23.29 0.73
CA ARG A 13 -46.94 -23.73 1.47
C ARG A 13 -45.90 -22.64 1.24
N ALA A 14 -45.82 -21.70 2.17
CA ALA A 14 -44.63 -20.89 2.34
C ALA A 14 -43.47 -21.88 2.51
N ALA A 15 -42.66 -22.01 1.46
CA ALA A 15 -41.37 -22.66 1.58
C ALA A 15 -40.56 -21.79 2.55
N ASN A 16 -40.54 -22.18 3.82
CA ASN A 16 -39.55 -21.70 4.78
C ASN A 16 -38.20 -22.26 4.34
N VAL A 17 -37.64 -21.65 3.29
CA VAL A 17 -36.21 -21.72 3.03
C VAL A 17 -35.60 -20.80 4.08
N THR A 18 -35.28 -21.36 5.25
CA THR A 18 -34.35 -20.72 6.18
C THR A 18 -33.07 -20.48 5.40
N ARG A 19 -32.82 -19.21 5.05
CA ARG A 19 -31.63 -18.77 4.35
C ARG A 19 -30.45 -19.02 5.29
N ALA A 20 -29.82 -20.19 5.19
CA ALA A 20 -28.48 -20.36 5.73
C ALA A 20 -27.62 -19.28 5.08
N GLU A 21 -27.14 -18.34 5.88
CA GLU A 21 -26.29 -17.26 5.39
C GLU A 21 -25.04 -17.88 4.75
N ASP A 22 -24.72 -17.48 3.52
CA ASP A 22 -23.48 -17.89 2.88
C ASP A 22 -22.29 -17.32 3.68
N ARG A 23 -21.62 -18.21 4.41
CA ARG A 23 -20.45 -17.91 5.26
C ARG A 23 -19.15 -18.41 4.65
N THR A 24 -19.12 -18.71 3.36
CA THR A 24 -17.93 -19.25 2.67
C THR A 24 -16.67 -18.38 2.88
N LEU A 25 -16.82 -17.04 2.87
CA LEU A 25 -15.71 -16.13 3.13
C LEU A 25 -15.22 -16.16 4.58
N TRP A 26 -16.09 -16.41 5.55
CA TRP A 26 -15.69 -16.56 6.96
C TRP A 26 -14.94 -17.87 7.16
N THR A 27 -15.38 -18.94 6.48
CA THR A 27 -14.67 -20.22 6.45
C THR A 27 -13.27 -20.05 5.83
N LEU A 28 -13.16 -19.37 4.68
CA LEU A 28 -11.86 -19.04 4.06
C LEU A 28 -10.97 -18.25 5.03
N TYR A 29 -11.53 -17.24 5.70
CA TYR A 29 -10.79 -16.46 6.67
C TYR A 29 -10.25 -17.34 7.81
N GLN A 30 -11.11 -18.14 8.45
CA GLN A 30 -10.73 -19.01 9.56
C GLN A 30 -9.71 -20.08 9.15
N GLN A 31 -9.85 -20.63 7.94
CA GLN A 31 -8.98 -21.72 7.46
C GLN A 31 -7.65 -21.24 6.90
N SER A 32 -7.56 -20.00 6.41
CA SER A 32 -6.38 -19.55 5.66
C SER A 32 -5.86 -18.18 6.08
N LEU A 33 -6.73 -17.17 6.24
CA LEU A 33 -6.28 -15.79 6.46
C LEU A 33 -6.01 -15.48 7.94
N GLN A 34 -6.63 -16.20 8.86
CA GLN A 34 -6.49 -15.97 10.29
C GLN A 34 -5.08 -16.32 10.80
N SER A 35 -4.50 -17.41 10.28
CA SER A 35 -3.16 -17.89 10.62
C SER A 35 -2.08 -17.44 9.62
N ALA A 36 -2.47 -16.72 8.57
CA ALA A 36 -1.54 -16.18 7.58
C ALA A 36 -0.56 -15.18 8.19
N ARG A 37 0.53 -14.94 7.46
CA ARG A 37 1.54 -13.94 7.79
C ARG A 37 1.28 -12.64 7.04
N TYR A 38 1.17 -11.54 7.76
CA TYR A 38 0.96 -10.20 7.23
C TYR A 38 2.28 -9.44 7.24
N ILE A 39 2.67 -8.94 6.07
CA ILE A 39 3.94 -8.23 5.86
C ILE A 39 3.60 -6.83 5.33
N ASP A 40 4.04 -5.80 6.06
CA ASP A 40 3.87 -4.41 5.67
C ASP A 40 4.85 -4.06 4.54
N LEU A 41 4.32 -3.61 3.40
CA LEU A 41 5.11 -3.23 2.22
C LEU A 41 5.15 -1.70 2.01
N THR A 42 4.78 -0.94 3.03
CA THR A 42 4.60 0.52 2.94
C THR A 42 5.52 1.26 3.90
N HIS A 43 6.27 2.22 3.37
CA HIS A 43 7.02 3.16 4.19
C HIS A 43 6.05 4.10 4.93
N ALA A 44 6.26 4.30 6.23
CA ALA A 44 5.60 5.38 6.96
C ALA A 44 6.12 6.72 6.44
N PHE A 45 5.22 7.56 5.92
CA PHE A 45 5.61 8.87 5.38
C PHE A 45 5.88 9.89 6.49
N ALA A 46 6.89 10.73 6.28
CA ALA A 46 7.29 11.80 7.18
C ALA A 46 8.11 12.86 6.42
N PRO A 47 8.27 14.08 6.95
CA PRO A 47 9.23 15.04 6.41
C PRO A 47 10.64 14.43 6.34
N GLY A 48 11.37 14.73 5.26
CA GLY A 48 12.73 14.25 4.99
C GLY A 48 12.81 12.93 4.22
N GLN A 49 11.68 12.32 3.87
CA GLN A 49 11.65 11.10 3.06
C GLN A 49 12.13 11.34 1.60
N PRO A 50 12.50 10.27 0.87
CA PRO A 50 12.67 10.32 -0.58
C PRO A 50 11.46 10.92 -1.30
N ARG A 51 11.71 11.76 -2.30
CA ARG A 51 10.68 12.37 -3.16
C ARG A 51 11.26 12.76 -4.51
N GLY A 52 10.40 12.85 -5.53
CA GLY A 52 10.80 13.31 -6.87
C GLY A 52 11.57 14.64 -6.85
N VAL A 53 12.60 14.74 -7.68
CA VAL A 53 13.46 15.93 -7.78
C VAL A 53 12.61 17.12 -8.21
N GLY A 54 12.56 18.16 -7.39
CA GLY A 54 11.78 19.37 -7.64
C GLY A 54 10.48 19.49 -6.84
N PHE A 55 10.00 18.42 -6.22
CA PHE A 55 8.85 18.51 -5.31
C PHE A 55 9.22 19.18 -3.99
N ALA A 56 8.31 20.01 -3.47
CA ALA A 56 8.46 20.62 -2.16
C ALA A 56 8.31 19.58 -1.04
N GLU A 57 8.74 19.95 0.16
CA GLU A 57 8.74 19.07 1.33
C GLU A 57 7.35 18.98 1.98
N LEU A 58 6.96 17.77 2.40
CA LEU A 58 5.78 17.55 3.25
C LEU A 58 5.98 18.27 4.59
N LYS A 59 4.96 18.99 5.06
CA LYS A 59 4.98 19.57 6.41
C LYS A 59 4.01 18.85 7.32
N VAL A 60 4.45 18.66 8.56
CA VAL A 60 3.65 18.05 9.62
C VAL A 60 3.63 19.00 10.81
N SER A 61 2.47 19.23 11.39
CA SER A 61 2.32 20.10 12.55
C SER A 61 1.12 19.71 13.41
N ALA A 62 0.87 20.43 14.51
CA ALA A 62 -0.40 20.30 15.23
C ALA A 62 -1.50 20.99 14.42
N ALA A 63 -2.66 20.34 14.30
CA ALA A 63 -3.83 21.00 13.76
C ALA A 63 -4.19 22.21 14.63
N ARG A 64 -4.62 23.30 13.99
CA ARG A 64 -4.95 24.56 14.65
C ARG A 64 -6.44 24.83 14.49
N ALA A 65 -7.06 25.38 15.52
CA ALA A 65 -8.47 25.72 15.46
C ALA A 65 -8.72 26.85 14.47
N ASP A 66 -9.62 26.67 13.50
CA ASP A 66 -10.05 27.78 12.62
C ASP A 66 -11.09 28.69 13.29
N VAL A 67 -11.76 28.21 14.34
CA VAL A 67 -12.72 28.99 15.13
C VAL A 67 -12.46 28.80 16.62
N SER A 68 -12.81 29.80 17.43
CA SER A 68 -12.78 29.66 18.88
C SER A 68 -13.94 28.80 19.35
N LEU A 69 -13.66 27.81 20.20
CA LEU A 69 -14.65 27.00 20.91
C LEU A 69 -14.60 27.39 22.39
N PRO A 70 -15.65 28.06 22.93
CA PRO A 70 -15.66 28.52 24.31
C PRO A 70 -15.34 27.41 25.32
N GLY A 71 -14.41 27.68 26.23
CA GLY A 71 -13.98 26.73 27.26
C GLY A 71 -13.05 25.61 26.76
N LEU A 72 -12.76 25.54 25.46
CA LEU A 72 -11.92 24.49 24.86
C LEU A 72 -10.67 25.05 24.19
N ILE A 73 -10.80 25.89 23.16
CA ILE A 73 -9.67 26.36 22.34
C ILE A 73 -9.99 27.71 21.68
N THR A 74 -8.97 28.57 21.51
CA THR A 74 -9.10 29.83 20.78
C THR A 74 -8.69 29.66 19.31
N LYS A 75 -9.28 30.46 18.40
CA LYS A 75 -8.88 30.47 16.99
C LYS A 75 -7.37 30.63 16.86
N GLY A 76 -6.76 29.77 16.06
CA GLY A 76 -5.33 29.71 15.80
C GLY A 76 -4.51 28.95 16.84
N ALA A 77 -5.07 28.52 17.98
CA ALA A 77 -4.33 27.69 18.93
C ALA A 77 -4.22 26.23 18.44
N PRO A 78 -3.11 25.53 18.74
CA PRO A 78 -2.92 24.14 18.34
C PRO A 78 -3.63 23.14 19.28
N PHE A 79 -4.18 22.07 18.71
CA PHE A 79 -4.67 20.93 19.50
C PHE A 79 -3.49 20.10 20.04
N THR A 80 -3.45 19.96 21.37
CA THR A 80 -2.37 19.26 22.10
C THR A 80 -2.93 18.39 23.21
N TYR A 81 -2.23 17.28 23.52
CA TYR A 81 -2.58 16.41 24.63
C TYR A 81 -2.61 17.16 25.97
N GLN A 82 -1.64 18.04 26.23
CA GLN A 82 -1.52 18.74 27.51
C GLN A 82 -2.70 19.67 27.81
N GLN A 83 -3.20 20.38 26.79
CA GLN A 83 -4.27 21.35 26.98
C GLN A 83 -5.66 20.75 26.76
N HIS A 84 -5.79 19.76 25.88
CA HIS A 84 -7.09 19.29 25.38
C HIS A 84 -7.32 17.79 25.56
N GLY A 85 -6.32 17.03 26.03
CA GLY A 85 -6.40 15.57 26.13
C GLY A 85 -6.36 14.83 24.78
N VAL A 86 -6.22 15.56 23.67
CA VAL A 86 -6.22 15.02 22.30
C VAL A 86 -5.07 15.57 21.46
N GLY A 87 -4.42 14.70 20.70
CA GLY A 87 -3.42 15.08 19.69
C GLY A 87 -4.02 15.01 18.29
N ILE A 88 -4.11 16.15 17.59
CA ILE A 88 -4.57 16.21 16.21
C ILE A 88 -3.42 16.73 15.35
N THR A 89 -3.10 16.02 14.27
CA THR A 89 -1.99 16.35 13.36
C THR A 89 -2.54 16.97 12.08
N ALA A 90 -1.92 18.08 11.66
CA ALA A 90 -2.09 18.63 10.33
C ALA A 90 -0.98 18.10 9.41
N TYR A 91 -1.37 17.71 8.21
CA TYR A 91 -0.48 17.33 7.12
C TYR A 91 -0.70 18.31 5.96
N GLU A 92 0.35 18.97 5.52
CA GLU A 92 0.33 19.85 4.35
C GLU A 92 1.07 19.16 3.21
N PHE A 93 0.32 18.54 2.32
CA PHE A 93 0.86 17.80 1.17
C PHE A 93 1.15 18.76 0.01
N PRO A 94 2.40 18.88 -0.46
CA PRO A 94 2.72 19.69 -1.63
C PRO A 94 2.50 18.96 -2.96
N THR A 95 2.32 17.64 -2.91
CA THR A 95 2.13 16.74 -4.05
C THR A 95 1.31 15.53 -3.58
N ASP A 96 0.67 14.83 -4.52
CA ASP A 96 0.05 13.52 -4.28
C ASP A 96 1.07 12.36 -4.32
N GLN A 97 2.29 12.65 -4.77
CA GLN A 97 3.43 11.73 -4.89
C GLN A 97 4.24 11.67 -3.58
N VAL A 98 3.77 10.92 -2.59
CA VAL A 98 4.29 10.93 -1.21
C VAL A 98 4.47 9.52 -0.67
N GLY A 99 5.72 9.15 -0.40
CA GLY A 99 6.05 7.86 0.22
C GLY A 99 5.81 6.68 -0.73
N THR A 100 5.30 5.57 -0.20
CA THR A 100 4.79 4.46 -1.02
C THR A 100 3.47 4.86 -1.65
N GLN A 101 3.34 4.73 -2.98
CA GLN A 101 2.26 5.36 -3.73
C GLN A 101 1.62 4.45 -4.79
N LEU A 102 0.51 4.93 -5.34
CA LEU A 102 -0.21 4.34 -6.46
C LEU A 102 -0.45 5.42 -7.51
N ASP A 103 -0.03 5.14 -8.75
CA ASP A 103 -0.28 6.05 -9.87
C ASP A 103 -1.40 5.50 -10.76
N PRO A 104 -2.53 6.21 -10.84
CA PRO A 104 -3.60 5.89 -11.77
C PRO A 104 -3.29 6.46 -13.17
N PRO A 105 -4.01 6.02 -14.21
CA PRO A 105 -3.81 6.55 -15.57
C PRO A 105 -3.85 8.08 -15.68
N ALA A 106 -4.70 8.75 -14.91
CA ALA A 106 -4.84 10.21 -14.89
C ALA A 106 -3.53 10.96 -14.63
N HIS A 107 -2.55 10.29 -14.02
CA HIS A 107 -1.22 10.86 -13.81
C HIS A 107 -0.66 11.38 -15.14
N TRP A 108 -0.63 10.57 -16.21
CA TRP A 108 -0.07 10.95 -17.53
C TRP A 108 -1.06 10.88 -18.70
N ASN A 109 -2.33 10.59 -18.42
CA ASN A 109 -3.41 10.59 -19.39
C ASN A 109 -4.53 11.54 -18.95
N ALA A 110 -4.70 12.68 -19.62
CA ALA A 110 -5.74 13.67 -19.30
C ALA A 110 -7.19 13.14 -19.41
N TYR A 111 -7.39 11.97 -20.03
CA TYR A 111 -8.68 11.27 -20.12
C TYR A 111 -8.68 9.94 -19.35
N GLY A 112 -7.62 9.68 -18.60
CA GLY A 112 -7.44 8.46 -17.82
C GLY A 112 -8.27 8.46 -16.55
N ALA A 113 -8.50 7.26 -16.00
CA ALA A 113 -9.10 7.10 -14.69
C ALA A 113 -8.25 7.79 -13.62
N THR A 114 -8.90 8.54 -12.74
CA THR A 114 -8.30 9.12 -11.53
C THR A 114 -8.20 8.07 -10.43
N ILE A 115 -7.47 8.36 -9.35
CA ILE A 115 -7.34 7.43 -8.23
C ILE A 115 -8.70 7.11 -7.59
N SER A 116 -9.64 8.07 -7.60
CA SER A 116 -11.01 7.87 -7.11
C SER A 116 -11.88 6.99 -8.01
N ASP A 117 -11.49 6.81 -9.27
CA ASP A 117 -12.22 5.98 -10.25
C ASP A 117 -11.83 4.50 -10.18
N LEU A 118 -10.71 4.18 -9.50
CA LEU A 118 -10.27 2.80 -9.35
C LEU A 118 -11.33 1.97 -8.60
N PRO A 119 -11.76 0.82 -9.16
CA PRO A 119 -12.85 0.07 -8.57
C PRO A 119 -12.40 -0.61 -7.27
N PRO A 120 -13.32 -0.86 -6.32
CA PRO A 120 -13.03 -1.59 -5.08
C PRO A 120 -12.44 -2.98 -5.32
N THR A 121 -12.63 -3.54 -6.52
CA THR A 121 -12.02 -4.81 -6.89
C THR A 121 -10.49 -4.74 -6.90
N PHE A 122 -9.82 -3.59 -6.87
CA PHE A 122 -8.37 -3.48 -6.67
C PHE A 122 -7.89 -4.01 -5.31
N ALA A 123 -8.78 -4.08 -4.30
CA ALA A 123 -8.40 -4.26 -2.91
C ALA A 123 -7.63 -5.54 -2.58
N ILE A 124 -7.81 -6.62 -3.34
CA ILE A 124 -7.14 -7.91 -3.09
C ILE A 124 -6.80 -8.66 -4.38
N ARG A 125 -5.55 -9.10 -4.52
CA ARG A 125 -5.06 -9.85 -5.70
C ARG A 125 -3.99 -10.89 -5.35
N PRO A 126 -3.76 -11.89 -6.21
CA PRO A 126 -2.53 -12.68 -6.15
C PRO A 126 -1.30 -11.77 -6.29
N LEU A 127 -0.29 -12.02 -5.48
CA LEU A 127 0.98 -11.30 -5.50
C LEU A 127 2.08 -12.19 -6.08
N VAL A 128 2.77 -11.65 -7.08
CA VAL A 128 3.98 -12.20 -7.68
C VAL A 128 5.14 -11.28 -7.33
N VAL A 129 6.25 -11.81 -6.82
CA VAL A 129 7.47 -11.05 -6.58
C VAL A 129 8.59 -11.59 -7.46
N ILE A 130 9.07 -10.78 -8.39
CA ILE A 130 10.20 -11.11 -9.27
C ILE A 130 11.47 -10.52 -8.66
N ASN A 131 12.41 -11.38 -8.28
CA ASN A 131 13.66 -10.98 -7.67
C ASN A 131 14.74 -10.62 -8.71
N ILE A 132 15.10 -9.34 -8.76
CA ILE A 132 16.20 -8.79 -9.56
C ILE A 132 17.32 -8.22 -8.69
N ALA A 133 17.24 -8.34 -7.36
CA ALA A 133 18.23 -7.78 -6.44
C ALA A 133 19.68 -8.24 -6.73
N PRO A 134 19.97 -9.50 -7.11
CA PRO A 134 21.33 -9.90 -7.50
C PRO A 134 21.88 -9.12 -8.71
N GLN A 135 21.03 -8.86 -9.70
CA GLN A 135 21.38 -8.08 -10.89
C GLN A 135 21.62 -6.61 -10.51
N VAL A 136 20.76 -6.04 -9.66
CA VAL A 136 20.87 -4.66 -9.16
C VAL A 136 22.11 -4.46 -8.28
N ALA A 137 22.52 -5.48 -7.52
CA ALA A 137 23.76 -5.44 -6.74
C ALA A 137 25.00 -5.35 -7.63
N ALA A 138 24.97 -5.94 -8.84
CA ALA A 138 26.05 -5.86 -9.82
C ALA A 138 25.99 -4.58 -10.66
N ASP A 139 24.79 -4.11 -10.99
CA ASP A 139 24.52 -2.89 -11.74
C ASP A 139 23.35 -2.13 -11.12
N PRO A 140 23.60 -1.03 -10.37
CA PRO A 140 22.54 -0.23 -9.76
C PRO A 140 21.52 0.36 -10.75
N GLY A 141 21.82 0.39 -12.05
CA GLY A 141 20.92 0.84 -13.11
C GLY A 141 20.16 -0.29 -13.82
N TYR A 142 20.28 -1.53 -13.36
CA TYR A 142 19.71 -2.69 -14.02
C TYR A 142 18.20 -2.54 -14.27
N GLN A 143 17.80 -2.70 -15.52
CA GLN A 143 16.40 -2.68 -15.94
C GLN A 143 15.92 -4.11 -16.15
N ALA A 144 14.84 -4.50 -15.47
CA ALA A 144 14.27 -5.84 -15.54
C ALA A 144 13.98 -6.24 -17.00
N SER A 145 14.26 -7.50 -17.31
CA SER A 145 14.14 -8.08 -18.63
C SER A 145 13.04 -9.14 -18.69
N VAL A 146 12.58 -9.46 -19.90
CA VAL A 146 11.61 -10.58 -20.11
C VAL A 146 12.26 -11.91 -19.71
N ALA A 147 13.59 -12.02 -19.73
CA ALA A 147 14.29 -13.21 -19.27
C ALA A 147 14.13 -13.43 -17.75
N ASP A 148 14.09 -12.36 -16.95
CA ASP A 148 13.81 -12.44 -15.50
C ASP A 148 12.39 -12.96 -15.25
N VAL A 149 11.40 -12.41 -15.98
CA VAL A 149 10.00 -12.85 -15.91
C VAL A 149 9.88 -14.32 -16.29
N ARG A 150 10.48 -14.73 -17.41
CA ARG A 150 10.45 -16.14 -17.84
C ARG A 150 11.20 -17.06 -16.88
N LYS A 151 12.25 -16.58 -16.21
CA LYS A 151 12.98 -17.35 -15.20
C LYS A 151 12.09 -17.62 -13.99
N TRP A 152 11.38 -16.61 -13.51
CA TRP A 152 10.38 -16.75 -12.47
C TRP A 152 9.29 -17.74 -12.89
N GLU A 153 8.75 -17.62 -14.12
CA GLU A 153 7.68 -18.51 -14.59
C GLU A 153 8.10 -19.98 -14.72
N ARG A 154 9.38 -20.25 -15.01
CA ARG A 154 9.91 -21.63 -15.01
C ARG A 154 9.90 -22.27 -13.63
N GLN A 155 9.99 -21.47 -12.57
CA GLN A 155 10.05 -21.94 -11.19
C GLN A 155 8.67 -22.01 -10.54
N HIS A 156 7.81 -21.03 -10.82
CA HIS A 156 6.55 -20.82 -10.10
C HIS A 156 5.30 -21.01 -10.96
N GLY A 157 5.46 -21.28 -12.26
CA GLY A 157 4.38 -21.37 -13.23
C GLY A 157 4.04 -20.03 -13.89
N ARG A 158 3.08 -20.05 -14.81
CA ARG A 158 2.67 -18.83 -15.54
C ARG A 158 2.11 -17.79 -14.58
N ILE A 159 2.48 -16.52 -14.77
CA ILE A 159 1.92 -15.40 -14.00
C ILE A 159 0.38 -15.37 -14.18
N PRO A 160 -0.41 -15.39 -13.09
CA PRO A 160 -1.86 -15.36 -13.20
C PRO A 160 -2.38 -14.03 -13.77
N ALA A 161 -3.39 -14.10 -14.63
CA ALA A 161 -4.11 -12.91 -15.09
C ALA A 161 -4.76 -12.17 -13.91
N GLY A 162 -4.75 -10.84 -13.95
CA GLY A 162 -5.25 -9.97 -12.89
C GLY A 162 -4.38 -9.92 -11.63
N SER A 163 -3.24 -10.61 -11.59
CA SER A 163 -2.30 -10.53 -10.46
C SER A 163 -1.59 -9.18 -10.38
N VAL A 164 -0.93 -8.94 -9.26
CA VAL A 164 0.01 -7.82 -9.07
C VAL A 164 1.42 -8.36 -9.11
N VAL A 165 2.28 -7.74 -9.92
CA VAL A 165 3.68 -8.15 -10.09
C VAL A 165 4.60 -7.10 -9.50
N MET A 166 5.29 -7.42 -8.40
CA MET A 166 6.27 -6.54 -7.77
C MET A 166 7.69 -6.95 -8.16
N PHE A 167 8.55 -5.97 -8.43
CA PHE A 167 9.98 -6.18 -8.71
C PHE A 167 10.80 -5.88 -7.46
N ARG A 168 11.35 -6.94 -6.86
CA ARG A 168 12.28 -6.82 -5.73
C ARG A 168 13.67 -6.47 -6.26
N SER A 169 14.18 -5.33 -5.82
CA SER A 169 15.51 -4.82 -6.16
C SER A 169 16.40 -4.56 -4.94
N ASP A 170 15.86 -4.70 -3.73
CA ASP A 170 16.50 -4.30 -2.46
C ASP A 170 16.86 -2.80 -2.42
N TRP A 171 16.29 -1.98 -3.31
CA TRP A 171 16.44 -0.54 -3.34
C TRP A 171 15.83 0.17 -2.13
N SER A 172 14.74 -0.37 -1.57
CA SER A 172 14.05 0.15 -0.38
C SER A 172 14.99 0.27 0.83
N LYS A 173 16.09 -0.51 0.86
CA LYS A 173 17.16 -0.44 1.87
C LYS A 173 17.91 0.89 1.86
N LYS A 174 17.75 1.71 0.81
CA LYS A 174 18.34 3.05 0.66
C LYS A 174 17.41 4.17 1.12
N TRP A 175 16.19 3.88 1.60
CA TRP A 175 15.15 4.88 1.90
C TRP A 175 15.62 6.00 2.85
N THR A 176 16.49 5.69 3.81
CA THR A 176 17.02 6.68 4.77
C THR A 176 18.08 7.61 4.17
N ASP A 177 18.66 7.25 3.03
CA ASP A 177 19.55 8.11 2.24
C ASP A 177 18.77 8.66 1.04
N SER A 178 17.95 9.68 1.31
CA SER A 178 17.05 10.29 0.33
C SER A 178 17.80 10.77 -0.93
N ALA A 179 18.99 11.35 -0.77
CA ALA A 179 19.80 11.81 -1.89
C ALA A 179 20.24 10.65 -2.80
N ARG A 180 20.70 9.53 -2.22
CA ARG A 180 21.05 8.34 -3.02
C ARG A 180 19.81 7.68 -3.62
N PHE A 181 18.69 7.64 -2.90
CA PHE A 181 17.49 6.93 -3.31
C PHE A 181 16.95 7.44 -4.66
N VAL A 182 16.95 8.76 -4.84
CA VAL A 182 16.40 9.44 -6.02
C VAL A 182 17.44 9.71 -7.11
N ALA A 183 18.73 9.51 -6.82
CA ALA A 183 19.80 9.72 -7.78
C ALA A 183 19.86 8.61 -8.82
N ARG A 184 19.92 9.00 -10.10
CA ARG A 184 20.21 8.09 -11.21
C ARG A 184 21.68 7.65 -11.20
N PRO A 185 21.98 6.40 -11.63
CA PRO A 185 21.02 5.37 -12.02
C PRO A 185 20.37 4.67 -10.81
N PHE A 186 19.15 4.20 -11.05
CA PHE A 186 18.34 3.35 -10.16
C PHE A 186 17.75 2.19 -10.98
N PRO A 187 17.40 1.05 -10.35
CA PRO A 187 16.88 -0.10 -11.06
C PRO A 187 15.47 0.18 -11.58
N GLY A 188 15.02 -0.53 -12.60
CA GLY A 188 13.68 -0.27 -13.12
C GLY A 188 13.10 -1.44 -13.89
N VAL A 189 11.94 -1.21 -14.51
CA VAL A 189 11.21 -2.19 -15.32
C VAL A 189 11.21 -1.71 -16.76
N SER A 190 11.88 -2.44 -17.64
CA SER A 190 11.97 -2.02 -19.04
C SER A 190 10.59 -1.99 -19.72
N LEU A 191 10.40 -1.07 -20.68
CA LEU A 191 9.17 -0.96 -21.47
C LEU A 191 8.75 -2.29 -22.12
N VAL A 192 9.71 -3.11 -22.55
CA VAL A 192 9.42 -4.43 -23.14
C VAL A 192 8.81 -5.37 -22.10
N VAL A 193 9.27 -5.33 -20.85
CA VAL A 193 8.69 -6.10 -19.74
C VAL A 193 7.29 -5.59 -19.39
N LEU A 194 7.08 -4.28 -19.33
CA LEU A 194 5.76 -3.70 -19.07
C LEU A 194 4.73 -4.17 -20.11
N LYS A 195 5.07 -4.07 -21.40
CA LYS A 195 4.23 -4.58 -22.49
C LYS A 195 3.95 -6.07 -22.36
N PHE A 196 4.99 -6.87 -22.10
CA PHE A 196 4.83 -8.32 -21.94
C PHE A 196 3.89 -8.67 -20.79
N LEU A 197 4.05 -8.06 -19.63
CA LEU A 197 3.22 -8.31 -18.46
C LEU A 197 1.77 -7.85 -18.67
N HIS A 198 1.57 -6.61 -19.12
CA HIS A 198 0.23 -6.04 -19.24
C HIS A 198 -0.54 -6.61 -20.44
N LEU A 199 0.11 -6.81 -21.58
CA LEU A 199 -0.57 -7.26 -22.81
C LEU A 199 -0.65 -8.79 -22.92
N GLU A 200 0.38 -9.53 -22.51
CA GLU A 200 0.42 -11.00 -22.67
C GLU A 200 0.11 -11.79 -21.40
N ARG A 201 0.37 -11.22 -20.21
CA ARG A 201 -0.02 -11.83 -18.92
C ARG A 201 -1.28 -11.22 -18.32
N GLN A 202 -1.71 -10.06 -18.82
CA GLN A 202 -2.95 -9.41 -18.40
C GLN A 202 -2.99 -9.17 -16.88
N ILE A 203 -1.84 -8.75 -16.32
CA ILE A 203 -1.76 -8.39 -14.91
C ILE A 203 -2.60 -7.14 -14.62
N LEU A 204 -3.00 -6.96 -13.36
CA LEU A 204 -3.72 -5.76 -12.94
C LEU A 204 -2.80 -4.53 -12.97
N MET A 205 -1.67 -4.64 -12.28
CA MET A 205 -0.67 -3.60 -12.12
C MET A 205 0.67 -4.23 -11.77
N HIS A 206 1.75 -3.48 -11.99
CA HIS A 206 3.06 -3.82 -11.48
C HIS A 206 3.49 -2.83 -10.39
N GLY A 207 4.57 -3.14 -9.69
CA GLY A 207 5.20 -2.17 -8.80
C GLY A 207 6.67 -2.48 -8.55
N HIS A 208 7.34 -1.52 -7.94
CA HIS A 208 8.79 -1.54 -7.76
C HIS A 208 9.17 -0.69 -6.54
N GLU A 209 10.42 -0.85 -6.10
CA GLU A 209 10.93 -0.18 -4.89
C GLU A 209 11.38 1.28 -5.11
N PRO A 210 11.93 1.70 -6.28
CA PRO A 210 12.21 3.11 -6.58
C PRO A 210 10.94 3.99 -6.66
N LEU A 211 11.15 5.32 -6.83
CA LEU A 211 10.06 6.30 -7.02
C LEU A 211 9.78 6.62 -8.50
N ASP A 212 10.24 5.78 -9.41
CA ASP A 212 10.00 5.91 -10.85
C ASP A 212 10.12 4.53 -11.50
N THR A 213 9.29 4.21 -12.50
CA THR A 213 9.31 2.88 -13.17
C THR A 213 10.66 2.55 -13.80
N ASP A 214 11.32 3.54 -14.38
CA ASP A 214 12.53 3.37 -15.16
C ASP A 214 13.42 4.62 -15.12
N SER A 215 14.70 4.44 -15.41
CA SER A 215 15.68 5.53 -15.35
C SER A 215 15.94 6.20 -16.71
N THR A 216 15.07 5.99 -17.72
CA THR A 216 15.25 6.59 -19.05
C THR A 216 15.06 8.12 -18.99
N PRO A 217 15.69 8.90 -19.89
CA PRO A 217 15.58 10.36 -19.86
C PRO A 217 14.15 10.89 -19.98
N ASP A 218 13.29 10.17 -20.70
CA ASP A 218 11.90 10.52 -21.02
C ASP A 218 10.87 9.66 -20.28
N PHE A 219 11.32 8.82 -19.35
CA PHE A 219 10.48 7.89 -18.59
C PHE A 219 9.58 7.04 -19.51
N ALA A 220 10.17 6.46 -20.55
CA ALA A 220 9.44 5.79 -21.63
C ALA A 220 8.52 4.65 -21.14
N GLY A 221 8.87 3.97 -20.04
CA GLY A 221 8.08 2.91 -19.44
C GLY A 221 6.80 3.44 -18.80
N GLU A 222 6.94 4.36 -17.84
CA GLU A 222 5.81 5.03 -17.17
C GLU A 222 4.93 5.78 -18.19
N SER A 223 5.60 6.50 -19.10
CA SER A 223 5.28 6.81 -20.50
C SER A 223 4.06 6.14 -21.03
N TRP A 224 4.40 4.96 -21.49
CA TRP A 224 3.54 4.05 -22.16
C TRP A 224 2.50 3.49 -21.18
N LEU A 225 2.88 3.07 -19.97
CA LEU A 225 2.00 2.42 -19.01
C LEU A 225 0.71 3.21 -18.74
N LEU A 226 0.87 4.46 -18.29
CA LEU A 226 -0.23 5.28 -17.81
C LEU A 226 -1.08 5.79 -18.98
N ARG A 227 -0.46 6.10 -20.12
CA ARG A 227 -1.16 6.42 -21.37
C ARG A 227 -1.96 5.24 -21.94
N HIS A 228 -1.62 4.01 -21.56
CA HIS A 228 -2.34 2.79 -21.94
C HIS A 228 -3.34 2.33 -20.86
N ASN A 229 -3.66 3.20 -19.90
CA ASN A 229 -4.67 2.99 -18.86
C ASN A 229 -4.34 1.87 -17.87
N PHE A 230 -3.06 1.62 -17.64
CA PHE A 230 -2.60 0.77 -16.54
C PHE A 230 -2.19 1.63 -15.33
N ALA A 231 -2.05 0.99 -14.17
CA ALA A 231 -1.61 1.61 -12.93
C ALA A 231 -0.29 0.99 -12.45
N GLN A 232 0.41 1.69 -11.56
CA GLN A 232 1.61 1.18 -10.89
C GLN A 232 1.64 1.48 -9.39
N ALA A 233 2.53 0.76 -8.69
CA ALA A 233 2.93 1.05 -7.32
C ALA A 233 4.41 1.44 -7.28
N GLU A 234 4.74 2.48 -6.52
CA GLU A 234 6.11 2.95 -6.36
C GLU A 234 6.48 3.09 -4.88
N GLY A 235 7.77 3.11 -4.58
CA GLY A 235 8.27 3.25 -3.22
C GLY A 235 7.89 2.08 -2.32
N VAL A 236 7.74 0.87 -2.88
CA VAL A 236 7.36 -0.33 -2.11
C VAL A 236 8.56 -0.81 -1.27
N MET A 237 8.31 -1.34 -0.08
CA MET A 237 9.35 -1.88 0.81
C MET A 237 9.16 -3.36 1.16
N ASN A 238 10.19 -3.96 1.78
CA ASN A 238 10.15 -5.30 2.38
C ASN A 238 9.80 -6.44 1.41
N LEU A 239 10.01 -6.25 0.09
CA LEU A 239 9.80 -7.32 -0.89
C LEU A 239 10.77 -8.49 -0.68
N ASP A 240 11.88 -8.29 0.05
CA ASP A 240 12.79 -9.35 0.49
C ASP A 240 12.21 -10.28 1.56
N LEU A 241 11.12 -9.88 2.23
CA LEU A 241 10.42 -10.65 3.24
C LEU A 241 9.23 -11.45 2.67
N VAL A 242 8.86 -11.25 1.40
CA VAL A 242 7.66 -11.83 0.78
C VAL A 242 8.04 -13.07 -0.04
N PRO A 243 7.23 -14.15 -0.05
CA PRO A 243 7.47 -15.26 -0.97
C PRO A 243 7.30 -14.82 -2.43
N GLU A 244 8.12 -15.37 -3.33
CA GLU A 244 8.05 -15.03 -4.75
C GLU A 244 6.70 -15.38 -5.41
N ALA A 245 6.00 -16.40 -4.88
CA ALA A 245 4.71 -16.86 -5.34
C ALA A 245 3.82 -17.33 -4.17
N GLY A 246 2.50 -17.32 -4.37
CA GLY A 246 1.52 -17.89 -3.44
C GLY A 246 1.00 -16.94 -2.35
N ALA A 247 1.51 -15.70 -2.30
CA ALA A 247 0.95 -14.64 -1.46
C ALA A 247 -0.24 -13.94 -2.14
N LEU A 248 -1.05 -13.26 -1.33
CA LEU A 248 -1.97 -12.23 -1.77
C LEU A 248 -1.38 -10.85 -1.45
N ILE A 249 -1.84 -9.81 -2.13
CA ILE A 249 -1.63 -8.41 -1.75
C ILE A 249 -2.98 -7.76 -1.43
N LEU A 250 -3.02 -7.04 -0.32
CA LEU A 250 -4.08 -6.10 0.03
C LEU A 250 -3.63 -4.70 -0.39
N ILE A 251 -4.48 -4.00 -1.13
CA ILE A 251 -4.20 -2.67 -1.67
C ILE A 251 -5.20 -1.67 -1.10
N GLY A 252 -4.73 -0.78 -0.24
CA GLY A 252 -5.46 0.40 0.21
C GLY A 252 -4.79 1.67 -0.29
N PHE A 253 -5.58 2.71 -0.55
CA PHE A 253 -5.06 4.03 -0.94
C PHE A 253 -6.04 5.10 -0.50
N ALA A 254 -5.55 6.33 -0.33
CA ALA A 254 -6.44 7.47 -0.14
C ALA A 254 -7.29 7.68 -1.40
N LYS A 255 -8.54 8.13 -1.22
CA LYS A 255 -9.49 8.33 -2.30
C LYS A 255 -9.82 9.82 -2.50
N PRO A 256 -8.84 10.70 -2.79
CA PRO A 256 -9.14 12.08 -3.15
C PRO A 256 -9.94 12.09 -4.46
N GLU A 257 -11.04 12.83 -4.47
CA GLU A 257 -11.88 13.00 -5.66
C GLU A 257 -11.06 13.67 -6.77
N GLY A 258 -10.98 13.01 -7.93
CA GLY A 258 -10.25 13.50 -9.09
C GLY A 258 -8.72 13.43 -8.98
N GLY A 259 -8.16 12.72 -7.99
CA GLY A 259 -6.71 12.69 -7.76
C GLY A 259 -5.90 12.00 -8.88
N THR A 260 -4.73 12.57 -9.18
CA THR A 260 -3.79 12.10 -10.22
C THR A 260 -2.71 11.15 -9.70
N GLY A 261 -2.78 10.79 -8.43
CA GLY A 261 -1.82 9.97 -7.70
C GLY A 261 -2.30 9.82 -6.26
N GLY A 262 -1.56 9.08 -5.45
CA GLY A 262 -1.82 9.05 -4.03
C GLY A 262 -0.99 8.05 -3.25
N PHE A 263 -0.79 8.36 -1.97
CA PHE A 263 -0.18 7.43 -1.04
C PHE A 263 -1.03 6.16 -0.87
N ALA A 264 -0.33 5.03 -0.79
CA ALA A 264 -0.91 3.71 -0.75
C ALA A 264 -0.39 2.90 0.44
N ARG A 265 -1.21 1.94 0.86
CA ARG A 265 -0.92 0.95 1.88
C ARG A 265 -1.02 -0.43 1.26
N TYR A 266 0.12 -1.07 1.11
CA TYR A 266 0.27 -2.42 0.57
C TYR A 266 0.61 -3.38 1.70
N ILE A 267 -0.10 -4.50 1.78
CA ILE A 267 0.16 -5.55 2.76
C ILE A 267 0.19 -6.89 2.01
N ALA A 268 1.30 -7.62 2.10
CA ALA A 268 1.34 -8.99 1.62
C ALA A 268 0.74 -9.93 2.68
N VAL A 269 -0.06 -10.90 2.22
CA VAL A 269 -0.62 -11.98 3.03
C VAL A 269 -0.01 -13.28 2.52
N ALA A 270 0.98 -13.78 3.25
CA ALA A 270 1.73 -14.99 2.93
C ALA A 270 1.18 -16.21 3.69
N PRO A 271 1.44 -17.44 3.21
CA PRO A 271 1.03 -18.66 3.90
C PRO A 271 1.51 -18.71 5.36
N ALA A 272 0.75 -19.37 6.23
CA ALA A 272 1.09 -19.50 7.66
C ALA A 272 2.49 -20.09 7.93
N SER A 273 2.97 -20.95 7.03
CA SER A 273 4.30 -21.56 7.09
C SER A 273 5.44 -20.63 6.68
N TRP A 274 5.15 -19.44 6.16
CA TRP A 274 6.17 -18.48 5.77
C TRP A 274 6.87 -17.91 7.02
N PRO A 275 8.20 -17.72 7.01
CA PRO A 275 8.95 -17.35 8.21
C PRO A 275 8.86 -15.86 8.57
N HIS A 276 8.39 -15.00 7.67
CA HIS A 276 8.36 -13.55 7.88
C HIS A 276 6.94 -13.02 8.03
N GLY A 277 6.80 -11.89 8.71
CA GLY A 277 5.53 -11.21 8.94
C GLY A 277 4.88 -11.57 10.28
N LEU A 278 3.80 -10.88 10.60
CA LEU A 278 3.04 -11.05 11.83
C LEU A 278 1.75 -11.85 11.56
N THR A 279 1.37 -12.69 12.50
CA THR A 279 0.03 -13.29 12.56
C THR A 279 -0.91 -12.41 13.38
N ILE A 280 -2.22 -12.62 13.21
CA ILE A 280 -3.23 -11.98 14.06
C ILE A 280 -3.07 -12.39 15.53
N ALA A 281 -2.56 -13.60 15.82
CA ALA A 281 -2.31 -14.03 17.20
C ALA A 281 -1.14 -13.26 17.85
N GLU A 282 -0.08 -12.95 17.09
CA GLU A 282 1.06 -12.17 17.57
C GLU A 282 0.74 -10.68 17.70
N ALA A 283 -0.08 -10.14 16.78
CA ALA A 283 -0.50 -8.74 16.73
C ALA A 283 -2.02 -8.61 16.48
N PRO A 284 -2.86 -8.79 17.51
CA PRO A 284 -4.32 -8.85 17.36
C PRO A 284 -4.98 -7.53 16.95
N GLY A 285 -4.24 -6.41 16.96
CA GLY A 285 -4.73 -5.09 16.54
C GLY A 285 -5.68 -4.41 17.53
N ALA A 286 -6.21 -5.12 18.53
CA ALA A 286 -7.04 -4.55 19.58
C ALA A 286 -6.90 -5.34 20.91
N PRO A 287 -6.60 -4.68 22.05
CA PRO A 287 -6.09 -3.31 22.12
C PRO A 287 -4.69 -3.20 21.46
N LEU A 288 -4.37 -2.02 20.92
CA LEU A 288 -3.01 -1.75 20.41
C LEU A 288 -2.02 -1.57 21.58
N PRO A 289 -0.72 -1.87 21.38
CA PRO A 289 0.30 -1.67 22.41
C PRO A 289 0.41 -0.22 22.88
N THR A 290 0.62 -0.03 24.18
CA THR A 290 0.91 1.27 24.79
C THR A 290 2.41 1.57 24.79
N ARG A 291 2.78 2.85 24.80
CA ARG A 291 4.18 3.31 24.93
C ARG A 291 4.49 3.65 26.39
N SER A 292 5.74 3.47 26.81
CA SER A 292 6.21 3.83 28.17
C SER A 292 6.40 5.34 28.36
N MET A 293 6.57 6.09 27.27
CA MET A 293 6.73 7.54 27.26
C MET A 293 5.59 8.21 26.49
N PRO A 294 5.15 9.41 26.90
CA PRO A 294 4.16 10.17 26.16
C PRO A 294 4.68 10.54 24.77
N LEU A 295 3.76 10.71 23.81
CA LEU A 295 4.10 11.23 22.49
C LEU A 295 4.37 12.73 22.57
N ALA A 296 5.45 13.17 21.92
CA ALA A 296 5.82 14.57 21.76
C ALA A 296 6.13 14.85 20.29
N ARG A 297 5.89 16.08 19.83
CA ARG A 297 6.25 16.51 18.48
C ARG A 297 7.74 16.81 18.41
N GLY A 298 8.43 16.23 17.45
CA GLY A 298 9.82 16.58 17.12
C GLY A 298 9.93 17.92 16.39
N ALA A 299 11.16 18.31 16.03
CA ALA A 299 11.41 19.50 15.20
C ALA A 299 10.79 19.41 13.80
N ASP A 300 10.58 18.19 13.30
CA ASP A 300 9.86 17.87 12.07
C ASP A 300 8.33 17.83 12.26
N GLY A 301 7.83 18.13 13.46
CA GLY A 301 6.41 18.16 13.81
C GLY A 301 5.74 16.79 13.95
N VAL A 302 6.44 15.70 13.67
CA VAL A 302 5.91 14.33 13.78
C VAL A 302 5.84 13.91 15.25
N LEU A 303 4.73 13.29 15.64
CA LEU A 303 4.55 12.71 16.98
C LEU A 303 5.35 11.41 17.10
N ARG A 304 6.29 11.38 18.04
CA ARG A 304 7.05 10.17 18.43
C ARG A 304 7.13 10.09 19.96
N PRO A 305 7.41 8.91 20.54
CA PRO A 305 7.68 8.83 21.98
C PRO A 305 8.75 9.83 22.38
N ALA A 306 8.53 10.59 23.46
CA ALA A 306 9.51 11.54 23.95
C ALA A 306 10.83 10.82 24.28
N ILE A 307 11.95 11.42 23.88
CA ILE A 307 13.29 10.88 24.18
C ILE A 307 13.54 11.05 25.67
N ASN A 308 13.93 9.97 26.36
CA ASN A 308 14.38 10.06 27.74
C ASN A 308 15.74 10.81 27.79
N PRO A 309 15.87 11.95 28.49
CA PRO A 309 17.13 12.69 28.59
C PRO A 309 18.29 11.84 29.16
N ALA A 310 18.00 10.77 29.91
CA ALA A 310 19.00 9.88 30.49
C ALA A 310 19.60 8.85 29.49
N THR A 311 19.00 8.66 28.31
CA THR A 311 19.49 7.72 27.30
C THR A 311 19.63 8.45 25.97
N ASN A 312 20.69 9.24 25.85
CA ASN A 312 21.05 9.90 24.61
C ASN A 312 21.60 8.85 23.62
N ASN A 313 20.73 8.18 22.86
CA ASN A 313 21.18 7.30 21.77
C ASN A 313 20.11 7.09 20.69
N LYS A 314 20.46 7.56 19.48
CA LYS A 314 19.99 7.28 18.10
C LYS A 314 18.47 7.18 17.81
N PRO A 315 18.02 7.64 16.63
CA PRO A 315 16.63 7.50 16.20
C PRO A 315 16.24 6.01 16.24
N GLN A 316 15.12 5.70 16.90
CA GLN A 316 14.50 4.38 16.85
C GLN A 316 14.24 4.04 15.39
N SER A 317 15.06 3.17 14.82
CA SER A 317 14.71 2.45 13.60
C SER A 317 13.37 1.75 13.83
N GLN A 318 12.56 1.72 12.78
CA GLN A 318 11.33 0.94 12.73
C GLN A 318 11.60 -0.43 13.36
N GLN A 319 10.75 -0.82 14.32
CA GLN A 319 10.91 -2.09 15.04
C GLN A 319 10.99 -3.21 13.99
N GLU A 320 12.17 -3.79 13.83
CA GLU A 320 12.31 -5.08 13.14
C GLU A 320 11.37 -6.07 13.85
N PRO A 321 10.65 -6.92 13.10
CA PRO A 321 9.86 -7.97 13.70
C PRO A 321 10.77 -8.88 14.55
N PRO A 322 10.27 -9.44 15.66
CA PRO A 322 11.07 -10.33 16.50
C PRO A 322 11.62 -11.50 15.67
N LYS A 323 12.90 -11.81 15.90
CA LYS A 323 13.64 -12.92 15.27
C LYS A 323 13.04 -14.29 15.58
#